data_AF-A0A8H7CS94-F1
#
_entry.id   AF-A0A8H7CS94-F1
#
_cell.length_a   1.000
_cell.length_b   1.000
_cell.length_c   1.000
_cell.angle_alpha   90.00
_cell.angle_beta   90.00
_cell.angle_gamma   90.00
#
_symmetry.space_group_name_H-M   'P 1'
#
loop_
_entity.id
_entity.type
_entity.pdbx_description
1 polymer ?
#
loop_
_entity_poly.entity_id
_entity_poly.type
_entity_poly.pdbx_seq_one_letter_code
_entity_poly.pdbx_strand_id
1 'polypeptide(L)'
;MKKTHQLLRALLSSPQEFPAATIMATVYGYGVQPSNDHFVALVDNATTKLAESVFPGAVAVNTFPILKYLPSWMPGAGFQRFAAEARELTREMREAPFDFVKQNMRNGVDSSSLVAKLLEENQADGRHDEATIKDVAATAYAGGSDTIPHEQMNVSRMIYILHSHRLSLIANMNI
;
A
#
# COMPACT_ATOMS: atom_id res chain seq x y z
N MET A 1 13.08 -11.79 -17.48
CA MET A 1 12.11 -11.81 -18.60
C MET A 1 10.67 -12.18 -18.16
N LYS A 2 10.42 -13.30 -17.44
CA LYS A 2 9.04 -13.67 -16.98
C LYS A 2 8.34 -12.62 -16.10
N LYS A 3 9.04 -12.05 -15.11
CA LYS A 3 8.50 -10.99 -14.22
C LYS A 3 8.09 -9.73 -14.99
N THR A 4 8.83 -9.36 -16.04
CA THR A 4 8.54 -8.19 -16.88
C THR A 4 7.24 -8.35 -17.68
N HIS A 5 6.96 -9.56 -18.18
CA HIS A 5 5.69 -9.85 -18.86
C HIS A 5 4.50 -9.94 -17.91
N GLN A 6 4.71 -10.46 -16.69
CA GLN A 6 3.68 -10.39 -15.64
C GLN A 6 3.39 -8.96 -15.21
N LEU A 7 4.43 -8.12 -15.05
CA LEU A 7 4.28 -6.69 -14.78
C LEU A 7 3.48 -6.00 -15.89
N LEU A 8 3.84 -6.21 -17.17
CA LEU A 8 3.12 -5.61 -18.29
C LEU A 8 1.65 -6.06 -18.37
N ARG A 9 1.37 -7.35 -18.10
CA ARG A 9 -0.01 -7.85 -18.04
C ARG A 9 -0.79 -7.26 -16.87
N ALA A 10 -0.21 -7.19 -15.68
CA ALA A 10 -0.86 -6.59 -14.52
C ALA A 10 -1.16 -5.10 -14.76
N LEU A 11 -0.22 -4.36 -15.36
CA LEU A 11 -0.38 -2.95 -15.74
C LEU A 11 -1.50 -2.72 -16.77
N LEU A 12 -1.74 -3.70 -17.66
CA LEU A 12 -2.82 -3.68 -18.64
C LEU A 12 -4.17 -4.17 -18.08
N SER A 13 -4.17 -4.99 -17.02
CA SER A 13 -5.37 -5.68 -16.51
C SER A 13 -6.00 -4.97 -15.31
N SER A 14 -5.18 -4.53 -14.34
CA SER A 14 -5.59 -3.79 -13.15
C SER A 14 -4.50 -2.76 -12.80
N PRO A 15 -4.55 -1.55 -13.38
CA PRO A 15 -3.57 -0.51 -13.11
C PRO A 15 -3.55 -0.06 -11.65
N GLN A 16 -4.66 -0.23 -10.91
CA GLN A 16 -4.74 0.17 -9.51
C GLN A 16 -4.00 -0.77 -8.55
N GLU A 17 -4.00 -2.08 -8.82
CA GLU A 17 -3.38 -3.08 -7.92
C GLU A 17 -1.88 -3.27 -8.18
N PHE A 18 -1.41 -2.81 -9.34
CA PHE A 18 -0.03 -2.97 -9.81
C PHE A 18 1.04 -2.42 -8.84
N PRO A 19 0.87 -1.23 -8.22
CA PRO A 19 1.89 -0.69 -7.33
C PRO A 19 2.01 -1.45 -6.01
N ALA A 20 0.88 -1.80 -5.39
CA ALA A 20 0.85 -2.61 -4.18
C ALA A 20 1.52 -3.97 -4.41
N ALA A 21 1.25 -4.62 -5.55
CA ALA A 21 1.89 -5.87 -5.96
C ALA A 21 3.40 -5.73 -6.16
N THR A 22 3.85 -4.63 -6.78
CA THR A 22 5.26 -4.38 -7.01
C THR A 22 6.01 -4.18 -5.70
N ILE A 23 5.44 -3.43 -4.76
CA ILE A 23 6.07 -3.15 -3.47
C ILE A 23 6.08 -4.38 -2.57
N MET A 24 5.01 -5.18 -2.57
CA MET A 24 5.01 -6.47 -1.89
C MET A 24 6.10 -7.40 -2.42
N ALA A 25 6.31 -7.42 -3.74
CA ALA A 25 7.35 -8.22 -4.36
C ALA A 25 8.77 -7.72 -4.05
N THR A 26 8.99 -6.41 -3.90
CA THR A 26 10.33 -5.86 -3.65
C THR A 26 10.68 -5.80 -2.15
N VAL A 27 9.75 -5.34 -1.32
CA VAL A 27 9.97 -5.15 0.12
C VAL A 27 9.89 -6.47 0.87
N TYR A 28 8.90 -7.31 0.56
CA TYR A 28 8.63 -8.56 1.27
C TYR A 28 8.93 -9.82 0.45
N GLY A 29 9.30 -9.69 -0.83
CA GLY A 29 9.53 -10.85 -1.69
C GLY A 29 8.23 -11.63 -2.00
N TYR A 30 7.08 -11.00 -1.77
CA TYR A 30 5.77 -11.63 -1.91
C TYR A 30 5.21 -11.40 -3.32
N GLY A 31 4.92 -12.49 -4.03
CA GLY A 31 4.26 -12.42 -5.33
C GLY A 31 2.75 -12.34 -5.16
N VAL A 32 2.20 -11.13 -5.31
CA VAL A 32 0.74 -10.92 -5.24
C VAL A 32 0.02 -11.77 -6.28
N GLN A 33 -1.01 -12.48 -5.84
CA GLN A 33 -1.82 -13.33 -6.70
C GLN A 33 -2.89 -12.49 -7.43
N PRO A 34 -3.21 -12.81 -8.70
CA PRO A 34 -4.16 -12.02 -9.50
C PRO A 34 -5.61 -12.02 -9.00
N SER A 35 -5.94 -12.79 -7.96
CA SER A 35 -7.30 -12.91 -7.44
C SER A 35 -7.28 -13.15 -5.93
N ASN A 36 -8.02 -12.31 -5.19
CA ASN A 36 -8.27 -12.43 -3.77
C ASN A 36 -7.01 -12.48 -2.88
N ASP A 37 -6.04 -11.63 -3.20
CA ASP A 37 -4.82 -11.50 -2.40
C ASP A 37 -5.09 -10.73 -1.11
N HIS A 38 -4.77 -11.36 0.02
CA HIS A 38 -5.03 -10.79 1.35
C HIS A 38 -4.35 -9.42 1.53
N PHE A 39 -3.14 -9.23 1.01
CA PHE A 39 -2.41 -7.97 1.16
C PHE A 39 -3.00 -6.86 0.28
N VAL A 40 -3.49 -7.21 -0.91
CA VAL A 40 -4.21 -6.24 -1.77
C VAL A 40 -5.50 -5.79 -1.10
N ALA A 41 -6.30 -6.74 -0.60
CA ALA A 41 -7.55 -6.42 0.12
C ALA A 41 -7.30 -5.57 1.38
N LEU A 42 -6.17 -5.81 2.06
CA LEU A 42 -5.77 -5.05 3.24
C LEU A 42 -5.48 -3.58 2.90
N VAL A 43 -4.78 -3.32 1.78
CA VAL A 43 -4.56 -1.96 1.27
C VAL A 43 -5.87 -1.31 0.85
N ASP A 44 -6.70 -1.97 0.04
CA ASP A 44 -7.96 -1.40 -0.43
C ASP A 44 -8.87 -0.97 0.74
N ASN A 45 -8.91 -1.79 1.79
CA ASN A 45 -9.62 -1.47 3.02
C ASN A 45 -8.99 -0.27 3.74
N ALA A 46 -7.66 -0.20 3.86
CA ALA A 46 -6.96 0.93 4.47
C ALA A 46 -7.18 2.24 3.69
N THR A 47 -7.08 2.23 2.36
CA THR A 47 -7.30 3.39 1.49
C THR A 47 -8.76 3.86 1.56
N THR A 48 -9.71 2.93 1.56
CA THR A 48 -11.14 3.25 1.72
C THR A 48 -11.41 3.90 3.07
N LYS A 49 -10.81 3.38 4.14
CA LYS A 49 -10.92 3.95 5.49
C LYS A 49 -10.25 5.31 5.61
N LEU A 50 -9.12 5.52 4.95
CA LEU A 50 -8.48 6.84 4.84
C LEU A 50 -9.38 7.85 4.11
N ALA A 51 -10.06 7.45 3.05
CA ALA A 51 -11.04 8.29 2.38
C ALA A 51 -12.26 8.62 3.26
N GLU A 52 -12.71 7.65 4.08
CA GLU A 52 -13.74 7.86 5.10
C GLU A 52 -13.23 8.78 6.25
N SER A 53 -11.91 8.87 6.48
CA SER A 53 -11.33 9.66 7.59
C SER A 53 -11.52 11.17 7.47
N VAL A 54 -12.01 11.65 6.33
CA VAL A 54 -12.31 13.07 6.06
C VAL A 54 -13.51 13.56 6.89
N PHE A 55 -14.04 12.74 7.81
CA PHE A 55 -15.01 13.20 8.80
C PHE A 55 -14.45 14.38 9.64
N PRO A 56 -15.27 15.41 9.91
CA PRO A 56 -14.88 16.56 10.75
C PRO A 56 -14.30 16.18 12.12
N GLY A 57 -14.65 14.99 12.64
CA GLY A 57 -14.18 14.45 13.91
C GLY A 57 -12.68 14.14 13.96
N ALA A 58 -12.06 13.71 12.85
CA ALA A 58 -10.61 13.44 12.82
C ALA A 58 -9.79 14.73 12.87
N VAL A 59 -10.25 15.77 12.17
CA VAL A 59 -9.66 17.12 12.21
C VAL A 59 -9.83 17.75 13.60
N ALA A 60 -10.98 17.53 14.25
CA ALA A 60 -11.24 18.04 15.59
C ALA A 60 -10.29 17.46 16.64
N VAL A 61 -9.95 16.16 16.57
CA VAL A 61 -9.02 15.52 17.53
C VAL A 61 -7.59 16.02 17.35
N ASN A 62 -7.15 16.26 16.11
CA ASN A 62 -5.85 16.88 15.84
C ASN A 62 -5.79 18.34 16.32
N THR A 63 -6.93 19.04 16.39
CA THR A 63 -7.02 20.43 16.86
C THR A 63 -7.22 20.53 18.37
N PHE A 64 -7.96 19.59 18.97
CA PHE A 64 -8.29 19.55 20.40
C PHE A 64 -7.99 18.16 20.97
N PRO A 65 -6.78 17.94 21.52
CA PRO A 65 -6.34 16.64 22.05
C PRO A 65 -7.23 16.07 23.16
N ILE A 66 -8.00 16.93 23.85
CA ILE A 66 -8.98 16.56 24.89
C ILE A 66 -10.04 15.59 24.35
N LEU A 67 -10.34 15.65 23.05
CA LEU A 67 -11.31 14.75 22.40
C LEU A 67 -10.86 13.28 22.39
N LYS A 68 -9.57 12.98 22.62
CA LYS A 68 -9.05 11.61 22.80
C LYS A 68 -9.62 10.92 24.06
N TYR A 69 -10.00 11.69 25.07
CA TYR A 69 -10.51 11.19 26.37
C TYR A 69 -12.03 11.14 26.44
N LEU A 70 -12.73 11.54 25.38
CA LEU A 70 -14.18 11.51 25.37
C LEU A 70 -14.71 10.08 25.49
N PRO A 71 -15.75 9.81 26.29
CA PRO A 71 -16.36 8.50 26.31
C PRO A 71 -16.99 8.15 24.95
N SER A 72 -16.91 6.87 24.56
CA SER A 72 -17.44 6.35 23.29
C SER A 72 -18.94 6.53 23.06
N TRP A 73 -19.69 6.91 24.10
CA TRP A 73 -21.13 7.16 24.06
C TRP A 73 -21.52 8.62 23.73
N MET A 74 -20.57 9.56 23.71
CA MET A 74 -20.89 10.97 23.47
C MET A 74 -21.13 11.27 21.97
N PRO A 75 -22.12 12.10 21.59
CA PRO A 75 -22.30 12.53 20.21
C PRO A 75 -21.03 13.21 19.68
N GLY A 76 -20.45 12.65 18.60
CA GLY A 76 -19.14 13.06 18.07
C GLY A 76 -17.99 12.06 18.34
N ALA A 77 -18.19 11.06 19.20
CA ALA A 77 -17.21 10.01 19.49
C ALA A 77 -17.05 8.93 18.38
N GLY A 78 -17.69 9.11 17.22
CA GLY A 78 -17.52 8.22 16.05
C GLY A 78 -16.06 8.06 15.61
N PHE A 79 -15.22 9.06 15.89
CA PHE A 79 -13.78 9.00 15.66
C PHE A 79 -13.09 7.87 16.45
N GLN A 80 -13.58 7.49 17.64
CA GLN A 80 -12.93 6.43 18.43
C GLN A 80 -13.06 5.06 17.77
N ARG A 81 -14.22 4.78 17.18
CA ARG A 81 -14.45 3.56 16.41
C ARG A 81 -13.56 3.54 15.18
N PHE A 82 -13.50 4.67 14.46
CA PHE A 82 -12.58 4.83 13.34
C PHE A 82 -11.11 4.60 13.75
N ALA A 83 -10.66 5.22 14.84
CA ALA A 83 -9.29 5.09 15.33
C ALA A 83 -8.95 3.66 15.77
N ALA A 84 -9.90 2.95 16.38
CA ALA A 84 -9.74 1.55 16.73
C ALA A 84 -9.60 0.68 15.48
N GLU A 85 -10.50 0.83 14.51
CA GLU A 85 -10.45 0.09 13.23
C GLU A 85 -9.16 0.39 12.44
N ALA A 86 -8.76 1.66 12.34
CA ALA A 86 -7.53 2.09 11.67
C ALA A 86 -6.27 1.55 12.35
N ARG A 87 -6.28 1.46 13.69
CA ARG A 87 -5.17 0.88 14.45
C ARG A 87 -5.02 -0.61 14.18
N GLU A 88 -6.12 -1.35 14.11
CA GLU A 88 -6.10 -2.78 13.80
C GLU A 88 -5.57 -3.03 12.37
N LEU A 89 -6.08 -2.27 11.39
CA LEU A 89 -5.61 -2.34 10.00
C LEU A 89 -4.12 -2.02 9.88
N THR A 90 -3.66 -0.94 10.54
CA THR A 90 -2.25 -0.54 10.52
C THR A 90 -1.37 -1.60 11.18
N ARG A 91 -1.84 -2.22 12.28
CA ARG A 91 -1.13 -3.34 12.91
C ARG A 91 -1.02 -4.51 11.95
N GLU A 92 -2.09 -4.89 11.28
CA GLU A 92 -2.11 -6.02 10.35
C GLU A 92 -1.19 -5.76 9.14
N MET A 93 -1.22 -4.56 8.56
CA MET A 93 -0.34 -4.14 7.45
C MET A 93 1.14 -4.17 7.82
N ARG A 94 1.45 -3.97 9.09
CA ARG A 94 2.80 -3.96 9.63
C ARG A 94 3.30 -5.35 9.99
N GLU A 95 2.47 -6.17 10.62
CA GLU A 95 2.86 -7.46 11.18
C GLU A 95 2.80 -8.58 10.13
N ALA A 96 1.70 -8.71 9.39
CA ALA A 96 1.46 -9.88 8.55
C ALA A 96 2.48 -10.07 7.40
N PRO A 97 2.86 -9.02 6.63
CA PRO A 97 3.87 -9.16 5.59
C PRO A 97 5.28 -9.44 6.15
N PHE A 98 5.56 -8.89 7.33
CA PHE A 98 6.84 -9.08 8.00
C PHE A 98 6.99 -10.51 8.53
N ASP A 99 5.94 -11.04 9.15
CA ASP A 99 5.88 -12.42 9.62
C ASP A 99 6.01 -13.42 8.47
N PHE A 100 5.42 -13.12 7.31
CA PHE A 100 5.61 -13.91 6.08
C PHE A 100 7.10 -14.02 5.70
N VAL A 101 7.84 -12.91 5.72
CA VAL A 101 9.28 -12.92 5.43
C VAL A 101 10.05 -13.76 6.46
N LYS A 102 9.78 -13.55 7.75
CA LYS A 102 10.45 -14.33 8.81
C LYS A 102 10.16 -15.82 8.69
N GLN A 103 8.95 -16.21 8.31
CA GLN A 103 8.60 -17.60 8.10
C GLN A 103 9.36 -18.21 6.91
N ASN A 104 9.47 -17.48 5.80
CA ASN A 104 10.25 -17.93 4.64
C ASN A 104 11.74 -18.09 4.95
N MET A 105 12.33 -17.12 5.68
CA MET A 105 13.72 -17.20 6.12
C MET A 105 13.95 -18.43 7.02
N ARG A 106 13.05 -18.71 7.97
CA ARG A 106 13.12 -19.90 8.84
C ARG A 106 13.01 -21.21 8.05
N ASN A 107 12.23 -21.21 6.97
CA ASN A 107 12.04 -22.37 6.11
C ASN A 107 13.15 -22.54 5.07
N GLY A 108 14.17 -21.67 5.06
CA GLY A 108 15.27 -21.72 4.09
C GLY A 108 14.84 -21.37 2.66
N VAL A 109 13.69 -20.71 2.49
CA VAL A 109 13.24 -20.22 1.19
C VAL A 109 14.02 -18.96 0.87
N ASP A 110 14.80 -18.99 -0.21
CA ASP A 110 15.56 -17.84 -0.69
C ASP A 110 14.60 -16.76 -1.23
N SER A 111 14.13 -15.90 -0.33
CA SER A 111 13.34 -14.72 -0.67
C SER A 111 14.26 -13.50 -0.64
N SER A 112 14.83 -13.15 -1.80
CA SER A 112 15.57 -11.89 -1.97
C SER A 112 14.60 -10.71 -1.83
N SER A 113 14.41 -10.22 -0.61
CA SER A 113 13.55 -9.09 -0.25
C SER A 113 14.32 -8.06 0.57
N LEU A 114 13.85 -6.82 0.58
CA LEU A 114 14.47 -5.76 1.40
C LEU A 114 14.46 -6.14 2.89
N VAL A 115 13.34 -6.67 3.38
CA VAL A 115 13.21 -7.09 4.79
C VAL A 115 14.15 -8.24 5.12
N ALA A 116 14.29 -9.23 4.25
CA ALA A 116 15.22 -10.34 4.48
C ALA A 116 16.67 -9.85 4.60
N LYS A 117 17.09 -8.95 3.69
CA LYS A 117 18.44 -8.35 3.73
C LYS A 117 18.67 -7.54 4.99
N LEU A 118 17.72 -6.69 5.38
CA LEU A 118 17.84 -5.88 6.60
C LEU A 118 17.89 -6.76 7.86
N LEU A 119 17.15 -7.87 7.88
CA LEU A 119 17.20 -8.84 8.98
C LEU A 119 18.52 -9.62 9.04
N GLU A 120 19.12 -9.95 7.90
CA GLU A 120 20.44 -10.60 7.82
C GLU A 120 21.55 -9.64 8.26
N GLU A 121 21.56 -8.41 7.74
CA GLU A 121 22.52 -7.36 8.13
C GLU A 121 22.40 -7.04 9.63
N ASN A 122 21.19 -7.01 10.16
CA ASN A 122 20.98 -6.74 11.58
C ASN A 122 21.39 -7.91 12.49
N GLN A 123 21.34 -9.16 12.02
CA GLN A 123 21.91 -10.29 12.75
C GLN A 123 23.45 -10.21 12.84
N ALA A 124 24.10 -9.60 11.85
CA ALA A 124 25.55 -9.41 11.84
C ALA A 124 26.01 -8.24 12.72
N ASP A 125 25.33 -7.08 12.62
CA ASP A 125 25.79 -5.84 13.23
C ASP A 125 25.00 -5.42 14.49
N GLY A 126 23.78 -5.95 14.70
CA GLY A 126 22.92 -5.64 15.85
C GLY A 126 22.50 -4.16 15.99
N ARG A 127 22.62 -3.37 14.92
CA ARG A 127 22.49 -1.89 14.96
C ARG A 127 21.06 -1.39 14.99
N HIS A 128 20.09 -2.20 14.54
CA HIS A 128 18.70 -1.78 14.39
C HIS A 128 17.80 -2.70 15.21
N ASP A 129 16.76 -2.12 15.83
CA ASP A 129 15.69 -2.95 16.40
C ASP A 129 14.87 -3.55 15.25
N GLU A 130 14.37 -4.77 15.46
CA GLU A 130 13.42 -5.43 14.55
C GLU A 130 12.19 -4.54 14.34
N ALA A 131 11.77 -3.81 15.38
CA ALA A 131 10.69 -2.83 15.31
C ALA A 131 10.97 -1.74 14.26
N THR A 132 12.20 -1.23 14.20
CA THR A 132 12.59 -0.18 13.24
C THR A 132 12.54 -0.71 11.81
N ILE A 133 13.05 -1.93 11.57
CA ILE A 133 13.02 -2.57 10.24
C ILE A 133 11.57 -2.75 9.79
N LYS A 134 10.71 -3.20 10.70
CA LYS A 134 9.28 -3.40 10.47
C LYS A 134 8.57 -2.08 10.14
N ASP A 135 8.86 -1.01 10.87
CA ASP A 135 8.25 0.31 10.66
C ASP A 135 8.67 0.92 9.32
N VAL A 136 9.94 0.78 8.93
CA VAL A 136 10.46 1.22 7.62
C VAL A 136 9.77 0.46 6.48
N ALA A 137 9.66 -0.87 6.60
CA ALA A 137 9.02 -1.70 5.59
C ALA A 137 7.52 -1.39 5.46
N ALA A 138 6.82 -1.20 6.58
CA ALA A 138 5.40 -0.84 6.60
C ALA A 138 5.17 0.54 5.97
N THR A 139 6.04 1.51 6.25
CA THR A 139 5.96 2.86 5.66
C THR A 139 6.20 2.84 4.16
N ALA A 140 7.19 2.07 3.68
CA ALA A 140 7.44 1.90 2.25
C ALA A 140 6.25 1.26 1.54
N TYR A 141 5.62 0.27 2.19
CA TYR A 141 4.42 -0.37 1.67
C TYR A 141 3.24 0.59 1.57
N ALA A 142 2.85 1.22 2.68
CA ALA A 142 1.73 2.16 2.72
C ALA A 142 1.92 3.32 1.74
N GLY A 143 3.12 3.92 1.73
CA GLY A 143 3.42 5.06 0.86
C GLY A 143 3.29 4.70 -0.61
N GLY A 144 3.93 3.61 -1.06
CA GLY A 144 3.90 3.27 -2.47
C GLY A 144 2.63 2.53 -2.92
N SER A 145 1.86 1.92 -2.00
CA SER A 145 0.58 1.31 -2.35
C SER A 145 -0.52 2.35 -2.58
N ASP A 146 -0.52 3.47 -1.84
CA ASP A 146 -1.55 4.51 -1.95
C ASP A 146 -1.22 5.60 -2.99
N THR A 147 0.04 6.03 -3.08
CA THR A 147 0.40 7.21 -3.91
C THR A 147 0.54 6.86 -5.39
N ILE A 148 1.16 5.71 -5.68
CA ILE A 148 1.50 5.33 -7.05
C ILE A 148 0.27 5.07 -7.91
N PRO A 149 -0.82 4.41 -7.44
CA PRO A 149 -2.02 4.23 -8.26
C PRO A 149 -2.67 5.55 -8.67
N HIS A 150 -2.69 6.53 -7.77
CA HIS A 150 -3.29 7.85 -8.02
C HIS A 150 -2.51 8.61 -9.11
N GLU A 151 -1.17 8.59 -9.06
CA GLU A 151 -0.33 9.17 -10.10
C GLU A 151 -0.44 8.40 -11.43
N GLN A 152 -0.42 7.07 -11.39
CA GLN A 152 -0.52 6.23 -12.59
C GLN A 152 -1.84 6.43 -13.34
N MET A 153 -2.96 6.54 -12.63
CA MET A 153 -4.27 6.77 -13.24
C MET A 153 -4.30 8.10 -14.00
N ASN A 154 -3.74 9.17 -13.43
CA ASN A 154 -3.71 10.48 -14.07
C ASN A 154 -2.81 10.50 -15.32
N VAL A 155 -1.65 9.85 -15.26
CA VAL A 155 -0.76 9.71 -16.42
C VAL A 155 -1.41 8.87 -17.53
N SER A 156 -2.04 7.74 -17.19
CA SER A 156 -2.72 6.87 -18.15
C SER A 156 -3.87 7.59 -18.85
N ARG A 157 -4.69 8.34 -18.10
CA ARG A 157 -5.76 9.18 -18.64
C ARG A 157 -5.23 10.25 -19.59
N MET A 158 -4.13 10.91 -19.22
CA MET A 158 -3.52 11.94 -20.07
C MET A 158 -2.99 11.34 -21.37
N ILE A 159 -2.31 10.19 -21.32
CA ILE A 159 -1.84 9.48 -22.52
C ILE A 159 -3.03 9.09 -23.41
N TYR A 160 -4.11 8.55 -22.84
CA TYR A 160 -5.29 8.14 -23.61
C TYR A 160 -5.94 9.33 -24.32
N ILE A 161 -6.11 10.47 -23.63
CA ILE A 161 -6.66 11.71 -24.21
C ILE A 161 -5.76 12.27 -25.31
N LEU A 162 -4.44 12.31 -25.08
CA LEU A 162 -3.48 12.79 -26.08
C LEU A 162 -3.47 11.87 -27.32
N HIS A 163 -3.58 10.55 -27.13
CA HIS A 163 -3.61 9.59 -28.22
C HIS A 163 -4.92 9.69 -29.01
N SER A 164 -6.08 9.79 -28.34
CA SER A 164 -7.39 9.95 -29.00
C SER A 164 -7.47 11.28 -29.76
N HIS A 165 -6.91 12.36 -29.19
CA HIS A 165 -6.90 13.65 -29.86
C HIS A 165 -5.98 13.66 -31.09
N ARG A 166 -4.79 13.04 -30.99
CA ARG A 166 -3.89 12.88 -32.14
C ARG A 166 -4.53 12.08 -33.28
N LEU A 167 -5.27 11.01 -32.97
CA LEU A 167 -6.01 10.23 -33.97
C LEU A 167 -7.12 11.04 -34.64
N SER A 168 -7.85 11.88 -33.88
CA SER A 168 -8.89 12.75 -34.42
C SER A 168 -8.35 13.83 -35.38
N LEU A 169 -7.16 14.38 -35.09
CA LEU A 169 -6.50 15.36 -35.96
C LEU A 169 -6.00 14.72 -37.27
N ILE A 170 -5.44 13.51 -37.20
CA ILE A 170 -5.00 12.76 -38.39
C ILE A 170 -6.20 12.38 -39.27
N ALA A 171 -7.34 12.01 -38.67
CA ALA A 171 -8.56 11.71 -39.41
C ALA A 171 -9.14 12.95 -40.13
N ASN A 172 -9.06 14.14 -39.52
CA ASN A 172 -9.52 15.39 -40.12
C ASN A 172 -8.56 16.00 -41.15
N MET A 173 -7.28 15.62 -41.17
CA MET A 173 -6.29 16.07 -42.16
C MET A 173 -6.28 15.22 -43.45
N ASN A 174 -7.02 14.11 -43.48
CA ASN A 174 -7.11 13.19 -44.62
C ASN A 174 -8.42 13.36 -45.43
N ILE A 175 -9.08 14.51 -45.27
CA ILE A 175 -10.23 15.01 -46.05
C ILE A 175 -9.79 16.33 -46.69
#